data_AF-A0A2S7KNP2-F1
#
_entry.id   AF-A0A2S7KNP2-F1
#
_cell.length_a   1.000
_cell.length_b   1.000
_cell.length_c   1.000
_cell.angle_alpha   90.00
_cell.angle_beta   90.00
_cell.angle_gamma   90.00
#
_symmetry.space_group_name_H-M   'P 1'
#
loop_
_entity.id
_entity.type
_entity.pdbx_description
1 polymer ?
#
loop_
_entity_poly.entity_id
_entity_poly.type
_entity_poly.pdbx_seq_one_letter_code
_entity_poly.pdbx_strand_id
1 'polypeptide(L)'
;MSSSKKILVSVALFLAPIAVVMTYSRGAILALILVVVGVLIFQKARVRYNFAVPLIGAILLFQLLGWNSEYFFFERIENRVTASIENPYEDVRETERILAYIEPFEHLAQNPINLFIGQGFARSKILNGDLRSVYSENAADHAVFAKAYYAYGMITAIMLIILFIKMALYTYRMIYGFTNQKYYSNQFSRILIAILMGFSSWFVFGHAAVSTPRGSMLMFFVFGLVITQYRLISFEFEEEQKRQSDS
;
A
#
# COMPACT_ATOMS: atom_id res chain seq x y z
N MET A 1 7.44 -28.83 -6.96
CA MET A 1 7.36 -27.68 -7.89
C MET A 1 8.37 -27.89 -9.01
N SER A 2 7.94 -27.94 -10.28
CA SER A 2 8.83 -28.20 -11.43
C SER A 2 9.92 -27.13 -11.54
N SER A 3 11.08 -27.48 -12.11
CA SER A 3 12.22 -26.57 -12.25
C SER A 3 11.85 -25.26 -12.96
N SER A 4 10.99 -25.32 -13.98
CA SER A 4 10.51 -24.14 -14.71
C SER A 4 9.72 -23.17 -13.83
N LYS A 5 8.89 -23.67 -12.89
CA LYS A 5 8.13 -22.82 -11.97
C LYS A 5 9.04 -22.11 -10.96
N LYS A 6 10.11 -22.78 -10.50
CA LYS A 6 11.09 -22.18 -9.60
C LYS A 6 11.85 -21.03 -10.27
N ILE A 7 12.27 -21.23 -11.52
CA ILE A 7 12.95 -20.20 -12.31
C ILE A 7 12.04 -18.98 -12.48
N LEU A 8 10.78 -19.19 -12.86
CA LEU A 8 9.83 -18.09 -13.07
C LEU A 8 9.61 -17.27 -11.79
N VAL A 9 9.48 -17.91 -10.64
CA VAL A 9 9.37 -17.21 -9.35
C VAL A 9 10.64 -16.42 -9.03
N SER A 10 11.83 -17.00 -9.24
CA SER A 10 13.09 -16.30 -8.99
C SER A 10 13.26 -15.08 -9.91
N VAL A 11 12.90 -15.22 -11.19
CA VAL A 11 12.94 -14.11 -12.16
C VAL A 11 11.95 -13.02 -11.74
N ALA A 12 10.73 -13.38 -11.33
CA ALA A 12 9.75 -12.40 -10.85
C ALA A 12 10.23 -11.67 -9.59
N LEU A 13 10.82 -12.38 -8.63
CA LEU A 13 11.38 -11.80 -7.41
C LEU A 13 12.57 -10.86 -7.69
N PHE A 14 13.32 -11.11 -8.75
CA PHE A 14 14.43 -10.25 -9.17
C PHE A 14 13.94 -9.01 -9.94
N LEU A 15 13.03 -9.20 -10.90
CA LEU A 15 12.53 -8.12 -11.77
C LEU A 15 11.56 -7.18 -11.06
N ALA A 16 10.75 -7.67 -10.11
CA ALA A 16 9.74 -6.83 -9.45
C ALA A 16 10.34 -5.64 -8.68
N PRO A 17 11.38 -5.81 -7.83
CA PRO A 17 12.07 -4.68 -7.20
C PRO A 17 12.62 -3.67 -8.21
N ILE A 18 13.22 -4.15 -9.31
CA ILE A 18 13.75 -3.29 -10.38
C ILE A 18 12.62 -2.48 -11.00
N ALA A 19 11.51 -3.13 -11.39
CA ALA A 19 10.36 -2.47 -11.98
C ALA A 19 9.76 -1.41 -11.05
N VAL A 20 9.70 -1.69 -9.73
CA VAL A 20 9.22 -0.72 -8.74
C VAL A 20 10.15 0.49 -8.63
N VAL A 21 11.46 0.29 -8.56
CA VAL A 21 12.44 1.39 -8.54
C VAL A 21 12.36 2.23 -9.82
N MET A 22 12.16 1.58 -10.98
CA MET A 22 12.00 2.25 -12.28
C MET A 22 10.70 3.06 -12.42
N THR A 23 9.77 3.00 -11.47
CA THR A 23 8.64 3.93 -11.43
C THR A 23 9.04 5.33 -10.96
N TYR A 24 10.23 5.48 -10.36
CA TYR A 24 10.74 6.72 -9.77
C TYR A 24 9.75 7.40 -8.81
N SER A 25 8.94 6.59 -8.13
CA SER A 25 7.94 7.05 -7.16
C SER A 25 8.40 6.75 -5.75
N ARG A 26 8.57 7.78 -4.92
CA ARG A 26 8.91 7.64 -3.49
C ARG A 26 7.92 6.73 -2.76
N GLY A 27 6.63 6.84 -3.09
CA GLY A 27 5.59 5.99 -2.50
C GLY A 27 5.77 4.52 -2.90
N ALA A 28 6.12 4.24 -4.15
CA ALA A 28 6.38 2.87 -4.61
C ALA A 28 7.65 2.28 -4.00
N ILE A 29 8.71 3.08 -3.88
CA ILE A 29 9.97 2.69 -3.22
C ILE A 29 9.72 2.44 -1.73
N LEU A 30 8.96 3.30 -1.06
CA LEU A 30 8.56 3.08 0.33
C LEU A 30 7.71 1.81 0.48
N ALA A 31 6.77 1.55 -0.44
CA ALA A 31 6.00 0.32 -0.47
C ALA A 31 6.93 -0.91 -0.52
N LEU A 32 7.93 -0.89 -1.41
CA LEU A 32 8.91 -1.96 -1.53
C LEU A 32 9.71 -2.13 -0.23
N ILE A 33 10.19 -1.05 0.37
CA ILE A 33 10.90 -1.09 1.66
C ILE A 33 10.02 -1.72 2.74
N LEU A 34 8.75 -1.32 2.84
CA LEU A 34 7.82 -1.85 3.83
C LEU A 34 7.48 -3.33 3.58
N VAL A 35 7.38 -3.77 2.32
CA VAL A 35 7.25 -5.20 1.98
C VAL A 35 8.50 -5.96 2.43
N VAL A 36 9.70 -5.44 2.16
CA VAL A 36 10.96 -6.06 2.57
C VAL A 36 11.01 -6.20 4.09
N VAL A 37 10.71 -5.13 4.83
CA VAL A 37 10.64 -5.14 6.30
C VAL A 37 9.61 -6.17 6.78
N GLY A 38 8.42 -6.18 6.19
CA GLY A 38 7.38 -7.17 6.52
C GLY A 38 7.83 -8.61 6.27
N VAL A 39 8.53 -8.87 5.16
CA VAL A 39 9.12 -10.18 4.88
C VAL A 39 10.17 -10.55 5.92
N LEU A 40 11.09 -9.63 6.26
CA LEU A 40 12.15 -9.89 7.23
C LEU A 40 11.64 -10.17 8.64
N ILE A 41 10.59 -9.46 9.07
CA ILE A 41 9.98 -9.62 10.40
C ILE A 41 9.09 -10.88 10.46
N PHE A 42 8.16 -11.03 9.52
CA PHE A 42 7.07 -12.00 9.64
C PHE A 42 7.32 -13.34 8.95
N GLN A 43 8.28 -13.45 8.03
CA GLN A 43 8.53 -14.71 7.30
C GLN A 43 9.52 -15.64 8.01
N LYS A 44 9.57 -16.91 7.60
CA LYS A 44 10.58 -17.88 8.09
C LYS A 44 11.93 -17.65 7.41
N ALA A 45 13.03 -18.06 8.06
CA ALA A 45 14.41 -17.83 7.60
C ALA A 45 14.64 -18.21 6.12
N ARG A 46 14.13 -19.36 5.67
CA ARG A 46 14.25 -19.80 4.27
C ARG A 46 13.60 -18.82 3.28
N VAL A 47 12.43 -18.29 3.61
CA VAL A 47 11.71 -17.32 2.75
C VAL A 47 12.44 -15.98 2.76
N ARG A 48 12.91 -15.53 3.94
CA ARG A 48 13.74 -14.30 4.05
C ARG A 48 14.95 -14.38 3.15
N TYR A 49 15.67 -15.50 3.17
CA TYR A 49 16.85 -15.71 2.33
C TYR A 49 16.50 -15.69 0.84
N ASN A 50 15.48 -16.43 0.43
CA ASN A 50 15.04 -16.48 -0.98
C ASN A 50 14.56 -15.12 -1.51
N PHE A 51 14.11 -14.23 -0.62
CA PHE A 51 13.70 -12.87 -0.98
C PHE A 51 14.87 -11.87 -0.94
N ALA A 52 15.76 -11.99 0.05
CA ALA A 52 16.91 -11.12 0.22
C ALA A 52 17.95 -11.27 -0.90
N VAL A 53 18.21 -12.49 -1.37
CA VAL A 53 19.23 -12.74 -2.42
C VAL A 53 18.90 -12.00 -3.73
N PRO A 54 17.69 -12.13 -4.33
CA PRO A 54 17.33 -11.36 -5.51
C PRO A 54 17.35 -9.84 -5.28
N LEU A 55 16.90 -9.38 -4.10
CA LEU A 55 16.88 -7.96 -3.76
C LEU A 55 18.30 -7.37 -3.69
N ILE A 56 19.22 -8.06 -3.00
CA ILE A 56 20.63 -7.67 -2.95
C ILE A 56 21.22 -7.66 -4.35
N GLY A 57 20.90 -8.67 -5.18
CA GLY A 57 21.31 -8.70 -6.59
C GLY A 57 20.83 -7.47 -7.38
N ALA A 58 19.58 -7.05 -7.18
CA ALA A 58 19.04 -5.85 -7.81
C ALA A 58 19.76 -4.57 -7.33
N ILE A 59 20.06 -4.47 -6.04
CA ILE A 59 20.83 -3.34 -5.48
C ILE A 59 22.25 -3.30 -6.06
N LEU A 60 22.93 -4.45 -6.13
CA LEU A 60 24.27 -4.55 -6.72
C LEU A 60 24.26 -4.16 -8.21
N LEU A 61 23.20 -4.52 -8.94
CA LEU A 61 23.04 -4.09 -10.33
C LEU A 61 22.96 -2.56 -10.46
N PHE A 62 22.26 -1.88 -9.55
CA PHE A 62 22.25 -0.42 -9.52
C PHE A 62 23.60 0.19 -9.15
N GLN A 63 24.33 -0.43 -8.21
CA GLN A 63 25.68 -0.01 -7.87
C GLN A 63 26.65 -0.16 -9.05
N LEU A 64 26.54 -1.24 -9.83
CA LEU A 64 27.41 -1.51 -10.97
C LEU A 64 27.13 -0.59 -12.16
N LEU A 65 25.85 -0.31 -12.45
CA LEU A 65 25.47 0.56 -13.57
C LEU A 65 25.63 2.06 -13.22
N GLY A 66 25.82 2.38 -11.96
CA GLY A 66 26.03 3.74 -11.46
C GLY A 66 24.72 4.46 -11.14
N TRP A 67 24.60 4.95 -9.91
CA TRP A 67 23.48 5.78 -9.45
C TRP A 67 23.40 7.13 -10.18
N ASN A 68 24.51 7.59 -10.75
CA ASN A 68 24.62 8.83 -11.52
C ASN A 68 24.53 8.59 -13.04
N SER A 69 24.06 7.42 -13.46
CA SER A 69 23.91 7.10 -14.87
C SER A 69 22.84 7.99 -15.52
N GLU A 70 23.14 8.55 -16.69
CA GLU A 70 22.17 9.30 -17.50
C GLU A 70 20.94 8.45 -17.90
N TYR A 71 21.08 7.12 -17.85
CA TYR A 71 20.01 6.17 -18.15
C TYR A 71 19.05 5.97 -16.96
N PHE A 72 19.40 6.43 -15.76
CA PHE A 72 18.59 6.30 -14.57
C PHE A 72 18.30 7.65 -13.92
N PHE A 73 17.02 8.01 -13.84
CA PHE A 73 16.55 9.28 -13.27
C PHE A 73 16.55 9.29 -11.71
N PHE A 74 17.63 8.85 -11.07
CA PHE A 74 17.73 8.82 -9.60
C PHE A 74 17.74 10.21 -8.98
N GLU A 75 18.24 11.22 -9.69
CA GLU A 75 18.18 12.63 -9.29
C GLU A 75 16.73 13.07 -8.99
N ARG A 76 15.74 12.53 -9.72
CA ARG A 76 14.32 12.80 -9.47
C ARG A 76 13.88 12.31 -8.10
N ILE A 77 14.40 11.16 -7.65
CA ILE A 77 14.08 10.62 -6.32
C ILE A 77 14.78 11.47 -5.25
N GLU A 78 16.06 11.78 -5.45
CA GLU A 78 16.86 12.58 -4.52
C GLU A 78 16.27 13.97 -4.32
N ASN A 79 16.07 14.75 -5.40
CA ASN A 79 15.48 16.09 -5.34
C ASN A 79 14.12 16.09 -4.65
N ARG A 80 13.34 15.01 -4.83
CA ARG A 80 12.05 14.85 -4.17
C ARG A 80 12.20 14.51 -2.69
N VAL A 81 13.12 13.63 -2.31
CA VAL A 81 13.37 13.33 -0.90
C VAL A 81 13.87 14.58 -0.18
N THR A 82 14.80 15.32 -0.76
CA THR A 82 15.31 16.60 -0.25
C THR A 82 14.18 17.60 -0.06
N ALA A 83 13.32 17.81 -1.07
CA ALA A 83 12.17 18.70 -0.95
C ALA A 83 11.21 18.31 0.19
N SER A 84 10.98 17.02 0.45
CA SER A 84 10.12 16.57 1.55
C SER A 84 10.73 16.73 2.94
N ILE A 85 12.06 16.69 3.05
CA ILE A 85 12.76 16.70 4.35
C ILE A 85 13.18 18.12 4.72
N GLU A 86 13.78 18.85 3.78
CA GLU A 86 14.42 20.13 4.05
C GLU A 86 13.47 21.30 3.89
N ASN A 87 12.66 21.32 2.82
CA ASN A 87 11.77 22.45 2.51
C ASN A 87 10.32 22.01 2.20
N PRO A 88 9.65 21.25 3.10
CA PRO A 88 8.35 20.64 2.82
C PRO A 88 7.21 21.63 2.57
N TYR A 89 7.35 22.88 3.03
CA TYR A 89 6.35 23.93 2.84
C TYR A 89 6.62 24.83 1.63
N GLU A 90 7.83 24.76 1.05
CA GLU A 90 8.22 25.55 -0.11
C GLU A 90 7.90 24.83 -1.44
N ASP A 91 7.92 23.49 -1.45
CA ASP A 91 7.43 22.70 -2.58
C ASP A 91 5.90 22.53 -2.49
N VAL A 92 5.18 23.11 -3.45
CA VAL A 92 3.71 23.07 -3.53
C VAL A 92 3.13 21.66 -3.37
N ARG A 93 3.77 20.63 -3.96
CA ARG A 93 3.27 19.26 -3.90
C ARG A 93 3.51 18.59 -2.55
N GLU A 94 4.58 18.95 -1.85
CA GLU A 94 4.82 18.46 -0.49
C GLU A 94 3.90 19.15 0.52
N THR A 95 3.68 20.46 0.35
CA THR A 95 2.69 21.23 1.09
C THR A 95 1.30 20.62 0.93
N GLU A 96 0.87 20.32 -0.30
CA GLU A 96 -0.40 19.63 -0.58
C GLU A 96 -0.47 18.23 0.05
N ARG A 97 0.64 17.50 0.23
CA ARG A 97 0.60 16.21 0.94
C ARG A 97 0.36 16.37 2.43
N ILE A 98 0.91 17.42 3.03
CA ILE A 98 0.70 17.73 4.46
C ILE A 98 -0.72 18.23 4.68
N LEU A 99 -1.14 19.21 3.86
CA LEU A 99 -2.46 19.80 3.92
C LEU A 99 -3.57 18.77 3.71
N ALA A 100 -3.30 17.66 3.02
CA ALA A 100 -4.26 16.57 2.83
C ALA A 100 -4.76 15.94 4.15
N TYR A 101 -4.02 16.11 5.25
CA TYR A 101 -4.44 15.64 6.56
C TYR A 101 -5.13 16.69 7.42
N ILE A 102 -5.11 17.96 7.00
CA ILE A 102 -5.61 19.09 7.79
C ILE A 102 -6.83 19.71 7.12
N GLU A 103 -6.74 20.04 5.83
CA GLU A 103 -7.81 20.69 5.06
C GLU A 103 -9.16 19.98 5.12
N PRO A 104 -9.26 18.63 5.10
CA PRO A 104 -10.55 17.96 5.26
C PRO A 104 -11.32 18.35 6.52
N PHE A 105 -10.61 18.66 7.62
CA PHE A 105 -11.23 19.08 8.88
C PHE A 105 -11.67 20.55 8.83
N GLU A 106 -10.84 21.43 8.27
CA GLU A 106 -11.19 22.84 8.07
C GLU A 106 -12.38 22.99 7.12
N HIS A 107 -12.35 22.27 6.00
CA HIS A 107 -13.44 22.24 5.04
C HIS A 107 -14.73 21.68 5.66
N LEU A 108 -14.63 20.69 6.55
CA LEU A 108 -15.79 20.14 7.26
C LEU A 108 -16.42 21.16 8.23
N ALA A 109 -15.59 21.95 8.93
CA ALA A 109 -16.08 22.99 9.83
C ALA A 109 -16.89 24.06 9.07
N GLN A 110 -16.46 24.38 7.85
CA GLN A 110 -17.15 25.33 6.97
C GLN A 110 -18.35 24.70 6.23
N ASN A 111 -18.31 23.40 5.97
CA ASN A 111 -19.31 22.66 5.20
C ASN A 111 -19.76 21.39 5.95
N PRO A 112 -20.62 21.49 6.97
CA PRO A 112 -21.00 20.35 7.80
C PRO A 112 -21.68 19.20 7.05
N ILE A 113 -22.30 19.47 5.89
CA ILE A 113 -22.90 18.44 5.03
C ILE A 113 -21.86 17.42 4.53
N ASN A 114 -20.60 17.84 4.40
CA ASN A 114 -19.48 16.98 4.02
C ASN A 114 -19.14 15.93 5.08
N LEU A 115 -19.78 15.96 6.25
CA LEU A 115 -19.73 14.84 7.20
C LEU A 115 -20.25 13.55 6.54
N PHE A 116 -21.32 13.67 5.74
CA PHE A 116 -22.04 12.54 5.16
C PHE A 116 -21.82 12.39 3.65
N ILE A 117 -21.77 13.51 2.91
CA ILE A 117 -21.79 13.50 1.44
C ILE A 117 -20.58 14.25 0.90
N GLY A 118 -19.77 13.58 0.09
CA GLY A 118 -18.67 14.21 -0.63
C GLY A 118 -19.14 14.96 -1.87
N GLN A 119 -18.25 15.76 -2.45
CA GLN A 119 -18.47 16.52 -3.69
C GLN A 119 -18.27 15.66 -4.96
N GLY A 120 -17.78 14.43 -4.82
CA GLY A 120 -17.55 13.50 -5.92
C GLY A 120 -16.25 13.74 -6.71
N PHE A 121 -15.85 12.78 -7.54
CA PHE A 121 -14.59 12.83 -8.30
C PHE A 121 -14.60 13.75 -9.52
N ALA A 122 -15.79 14.17 -9.99
CA ALA A 122 -15.96 15.00 -11.18
C ALA A 122 -15.99 16.51 -10.88
N ARG A 123 -15.65 16.92 -9.64
CA ARG A 123 -15.67 18.32 -9.18
C ARG A 123 -14.88 19.27 -10.11
N SER A 124 -13.77 18.80 -10.68
CA SER A 124 -12.93 19.59 -11.61
C SER A 124 -13.43 19.64 -13.06
N LYS A 125 -14.44 18.83 -13.43
CA LYS A 125 -14.91 18.70 -14.82
C LYS A 125 -16.23 19.39 -15.11
N ILE A 126 -16.94 19.89 -14.10
CA ILE A 126 -18.35 20.31 -14.23
C ILE A 126 -18.56 21.83 -14.05
N LEU A 127 -17.56 22.62 -13.61
CA LEU A 127 -17.77 24.05 -13.30
C LEU A 127 -16.91 24.98 -14.17
N ASN A 128 -17.48 25.41 -15.31
CA ASN A 128 -17.04 26.56 -16.13
C ASN A 128 -17.70 27.88 -15.67
N GLY A 129 -18.06 28.03 -14.41
CA GLY A 129 -18.73 29.23 -13.87
C GLY A 129 -18.13 29.67 -12.55
N ASP A 130 -18.27 30.97 -12.25
CA ASP A 130 -17.70 31.81 -11.16
C ASP A 130 -17.57 31.25 -9.73
N LEU A 131 -17.95 29.99 -9.48
CA LEU A 131 -17.64 29.22 -8.28
C LEU A 131 -16.21 28.67 -8.28
N ARG A 132 -15.25 29.45 -8.82
CA ARG A 132 -13.82 29.37 -8.47
C ARG A 132 -13.59 29.87 -7.03
N SER A 133 -14.47 29.52 -6.10
CA SER A 133 -14.34 29.92 -4.70
C SER A 133 -13.23 29.10 -4.05
N VAL A 134 -11.98 29.55 -4.24
CA VAL A 134 -10.83 29.45 -3.32
C VAL A 134 -10.28 28.04 -2.99
N TYR A 135 -11.05 26.97 -3.18
CA TYR A 135 -10.77 25.64 -2.60
C TYR A 135 -10.93 24.46 -3.58
N SER A 136 -11.12 24.69 -4.89
CA SER A 136 -11.45 23.61 -5.85
C SER A 136 -10.31 23.18 -6.78
N GLU A 137 -9.36 24.06 -7.09
CA GLU A 137 -8.17 23.71 -7.90
C GLU A 137 -6.95 23.32 -7.03
N ASN A 138 -6.95 23.69 -5.74
CA ASN A 138 -5.84 23.47 -4.80
C ASN A 138 -6.17 22.51 -3.65
N ALA A 139 -7.27 21.74 -3.75
CA ALA A 139 -7.63 20.81 -2.68
C ALA A 139 -6.52 19.76 -2.51
N ALA A 140 -5.94 19.72 -1.32
CA ALA A 140 -4.87 18.83 -0.96
C ALA A 140 -5.37 17.37 -0.92
N ASP A 141 -5.39 16.69 -2.08
CA ASP A 141 -6.02 15.37 -2.25
C ASP A 141 -5.01 14.23 -2.41
N HIS A 142 -3.75 14.50 -2.07
CA HIS A 142 -2.61 13.62 -2.28
C HIS A 142 -2.55 12.39 -1.36
N ALA A 143 -3.54 12.21 -0.48
CA ALA A 143 -3.69 11.08 0.43
C ALA A 143 -5.08 10.41 0.28
N VAL A 144 -5.16 9.10 0.55
CA VAL A 144 -6.40 8.31 0.49
C VAL A 144 -7.49 8.93 1.37
N PHE A 145 -7.11 9.41 2.55
CA PHE A 145 -8.01 10.07 3.49
C PHE A 145 -8.68 11.30 2.87
N ALA A 146 -7.89 12.28 2.42
CA ALA A 146 -8.40 13.50 1.80
C ALA A 146 -9.25 13.21 0.57
N LYS A 147 -8.77 12.31 -0.29
CA LYS A 147 -9.47 11.97 -1.52
C LYS A 147 -10.81 11.30 -1.24
N ALA A 148 -10.86 10.38 -0.28
CA ALA A 148 -12.10 9.75 0.14
C ALA A 148 -13.05 10.75 0.81
N TYR A 149 -12.53 11.72 1.56
CA TYR A 149 -13.32 12.80 2.16
C TYR A 149 -14.01 13.63 1.08
N TYR A 150 -13.24 14.16 0.12
CA TYR A 150 -13.81 14.99 -0.95
C TYR A 150 -14.73 14.19 -1.87
N ALA A 151 -14.46 12.90 -2.09
CA ALA A 151 -15.28 12.06 -2.95
C ALA A 151 -16.58 11.57 -2.29
N TYR A 152 -16.52 11.16 -1.03
CA TYR A 152 -17.58 10.37 -0.38
C TYR A 152 -17.99 10.87 1.02
N GLY A 153 -17.35 11.91 1.55
CA GLY A 153 -17.64 12.46 2.88
C GLY A 153 -16.72 11.92 3.98
N MET A 154 -16.71 12.62 5.12
CA MET A 154 -15.81 12.34 6.26
C MET A 154 -16.02 10.96 6.86
N ILE A 155 -17.27 10.53 7.04
CA ILE A 155 -17.57 9.21 7.62
C ILE A 155 -16.92 8.10 6.77
N THR A 156 -17.12 8.16 5.44
CA THR A 156 -16.54 7.17 4.52
C THR A 156 -15.02 7.17 4.57
N ALA A 157 -14.39 8.36 4.59
CA ALA A 157 -12.95 8.49 4.68
C ALA A 157 -12.39 7.83 5.95
N ILE A 158 -12.99 8.13 7.12
CA ILE A 158 -12.59 7.55 8.40
C ILE A 158 -12.84 6.04 8.41
N MET A 159 -14.00 5.58 7.95
CA MET A 159 -14.33 4.15 7.88
C MET A 159 -13.32 3.37 7.03
N LEU A 160 -12.83 3.95 5.94
CA LEU A 160 -11.85 3.31 5.06
C LEU A 160 -10.48 3.17 5.74
N ILE A 161 -10.03 4.18 6.51
CA ILE A 161 -8.81 4.08 7.33
C ILE A 161 -8.98 3.04 8.45
N ILE A 162 -10.10 3.08 9.17
CA ILE A 162 -10.41 2.10 10.23
C ILE A 162 -10.45 0.69 9.65
N LEU A 163 -11.05 0.49 8.48
CA LEU A 163 -11.12 -0.81 7.81
C LEU A 163 -9.72 -1.33 7.49
N PHE A 164 -8.85 -0.51 6.91
CA PHE A 164 -7.46 -0.89 6.61
C PHE A 164 -6.71 -1.31 7.89
N ILE A 165 -6.79 -0.51 8.96
CA ILE A 165 -6.17 -0.82 10.25
C ILE A 165 -6.72 -2.14 10.81
N LYS A 166 -8.04 -2.33 10.78
CA LYS A 166 -8.67 -3.58 11.24
C LYS A 166 -8.21 -4.78 10.43
N MET A 167 -8.06 -4.67 9.11
CA MET A 167 -7.56 -5.75 8.25
C MET A 167 -6.10 -6.12 8.55
N ALA A 168 -5.25 -5.11 8.82
CA ALA A 168 -3.86 -5.32 9.24
C ALA A 168 -3.77 -5.99 10.61
N LEU A 169 -4.51 -5.48 11.60
CA LEU A 169 -4.57 -6.06 12.94
C LEU A 169 -5.17 -7.47 12.94
N TYR A 170 -6.20 -7.71 12.13
CA TYR A 170 -6.78 -9.03 11.94
C TYR A 170 -5.73 -10.01 11.40
N THR A 171 -5.06 -9.66 10.30
CA THR A 171 -4.01 -10.50 9.70
C THR A 171 -2.86 -10.74 10.69
N TYR A 172 -2.45 -9.72 11.44
CA TYR A 172 -1.46 -9.86 12.50
C TYR A 172 -1.90 -10.88 13.56
N ARG A 173 -3.13 -10.76 14.07
CA ARG A 173 -3.68 -11.72 15.05
C ARG A 173 -3.71 -13.14 14.50
N MET A 174 -4.01 -13.33 13.21
CA MET A 174 -4.00 -14.66 12.59
C MET A 174 -2.60 -15.30 12.58
N ILE A 175 -1.52 -14.53 12.50
CA ILE A 175 -0.14 -15.06 12.53
C ILE A 175 0.24 -15.62 13.91
N TYR A 176 -0.23 -14.97 14.99
CA TYR A 176 0.14 -15.33 16.37
C TYR A 176 -0.91 -16.16 17.09
N GLY A 177 -2.18 -16.11 16.65
CA GLY A 177 -3.29 -16.82 17.26
C GLY A 177 -3.31 -18.32 16.99
N PHE A 178 -2.58 -18.78 15.96
CA PHE A 178 -2.54 -20.20 15.59
C PHE A 178 -1.12 -20.76 15.78
N THR A 179 -1.01 -21.77 16.63
CA THR A 179 0.27 -22.38 17.03
C THR A 179 0.87 -23.28 15.96
N ASN A 180 0.04 -23.87 15.09
CA ASN A 180 0.52 -24.79 14.06
C ASN A 180 1.16 -24.04 12.88
N GLN A 181 2.48 -23.85 12.98
CA GLN A 181 3.30 -23.19 11.97
C GLN A 181 3.37 -23.93 10.63
N LYS A 182 2.81 -25.14 10.51
CA LYS A 182 2.80 -25.93 9.27
C LYS A 182 1.65 -25.57 8.34
N TYR A 183 0.56 -25.03 8.86
CA TYR A 183 -0.60 -24.65 8.08
C TYR A 183 -0.26 -23.65 6.97
N TYR A 184 -0.86 -23.87 5.81
CA TYR A 184 -0.79 -22.98 4.67
C TYR A 184 -1.41 -21.62 5.01
N SER A 185 -2.51 -21.60 5.75
CA SER A 185 -3.14 -20.35 6.22
C SER A 185 -2.19 -19.42 6.95
N ASN A 186 -1.37 -19.93 7.87
CA ASN A 186 -0.39 -19.12 8.59
C ASN A 186 0.72 -18.59 7.65
N GLN A 187 1.16 -19.36 6.65
CA GLN A 187 2.09 -18.86 5.63
C GLN A 187 1.44 -17.75 4.78
N PHE A 188 0.18 -17.95 4.41
CA PHE A 188 -0.63 -17.00 3.67
C PHE A 188 -0.85 -15.69 4.46
N SER A 189 -1.19 -15.75 5.75
CA SER A 189 -1.31 -14.58 6.62
C SER A 189 0.00 -13.80 6.76
N ARG A 190 1.14 -14.50 6.89
CA ARG A 190 2.47 -13.86 6.93
C ARG A 190 2.81 -13.12 5.63
N ILE A 191 2.37 -13.65 4.48
CA ILE A 191 2.57 -12.97 3.19
C ILE A 191 1.64 -11.75 3.12
N LEU A 192 0.38 -11.91 3.51
CA LEU A 192 -0.60 -10.84 3.49
C LEU A 192 -0.22 -9.67 4.39
N ILE A 193 0.36 -9.90 5.57
CA ILE A 193 0.80 -8.77 6.40
C ILE A 193 1.92 -7.97 5.73
N ALA A 194 2.86 -8.62 5.04
CA ALA A 194 3.89 -7.93 4.28
C ALA A 194 3.31 -7.11 3.12
N ILE A 195 2.30 -7.65 2.43
CA ILE A 195 1.56 -6.91 1.39
C ILE A 195 0.83 -5.71 1.98
N LEU A 196 0.12 -5.88 3.10
CA LEU A 196 -0.59 -4.78 3.78
C LEU A 196 0.37 -3.70 4.27
N MET A 197 1.57 -4.07 4.76
CA MET A 197 2.62 -3.12 5.09
C MET A 197 3.05 -2.31 3.86
N GLY A 198 3.28 -2.95 2.71
CA GLY A 198 3.52 -2.24 1.45
C GLY A 198 2.39 -1.30 1.08
N PHE A 199 1.14 -1.79 1.18
CA PHE A 199 -0.08 -1.04 0.85
C PHE A 199 -0.30 0.18 1.75
N SER A 200 0.23 0.16 2.98
CA SER A 200 0.14 1.30 3.89
C SER A 200 0.79 2.57 3.34
N SER A 201 1.90 2.45 2.60
CA SER A 201 2.53 3.60 1.93
C SER A 201 1.58 4.30 0.95
N TRP A 202 0.68 3.53 0.33
CA TRP A 202 -0.30 4.02 -0.62
C TRP A 202 -1.48 4.69 0.07
N PHE A 203 -1.83 4.24 1.27
CA PHE A 203 -2.84 4.87 2.12
C PHE A 203 -2.37 6.20 2.71
N VAL A 204 -1.08 6.29 3.01
CA VAL A 204 -0.46 7.51 3.53
C VAL A 204 -0.16 8.48 2.37
N PHE A 205 0.69 8.09 1.42
CA PHE A 205 1.29 9.03 0.47
C PHE A 205 0.66 9.05 -0.93
N GLY A 206 -0.49 8.38 -1.12
CA GLY A 206 -1.19 8.37 -2.40
C GLY A 206 -2.70 8.30 -2.21
N HIS A 207 -3.43 8.40 -3.31
CA HIS A 207 -4.91 8.34 -3.31
C HIS A 207 -5.46 7.33 -4.33
N ALA A 208 -4.58 6.60 -5.04
CA ALA A 208 -4.96 5.74 -6.15
C ALA A 208 -5.90 4.59 -5.75
N ALA A 209 -5.83 4.13 -4.50
CA ALA A 209 -6.73 3.12 -3.94
C ALA A 209 -8.22 3.53 -3.99
N VAL A 210 -8.52 4.84 -3.95
CA VAL A 210 -9.90 5.35 -3.94
C VAL A 210 -10.26 6.17 -5.17
N SER A 211 -9.28 6.62 -5.95
CA SER A 211 -9.50 7.53 -7.10
C SER A 211 -9.35 6.88 -8.47
N THR A 212 -8.77 5.69 -8.55
CA THR A 212 -8.56 5.00 -9.82
C THR A 212 -9.25 3.63 -9.79
N PRO A 213 -9.95 3.22 -10.86
CA PRO A 213 -10.60 1.91 -10.91
C PRO A 213 -9.63 0.76 -10.61
N ARG A 214 -8.42 0.81 -11.18
CA ARG A 214 -7.39 -0.21 -10.97
C ARG A 214 -6.92 -0.26 -9.51
N GLY A 215 -6.70 0.90 -8.88
CA GLY A 215 -6.29 0.95 -7.47
C GLY A 215 -7.39 0.48 -6.53
N SER A 216 -8.65 0.82 -6.80
CA SER A 216 -9.79 0.32 -6.02
C SER A 216 -9.99 -1.18 -6.19
N MET A 217 -9.87 -1.71 -7.41
CA MET A 217 -9.90 -3.17 -7.66
C MET A 217 -8.79 -3.89 -6.89
N LEU A 218 -7.57 -3.35 -6.90
CA LEU A 218 -6.45 -3.93 -6.14
C LEU A 218 -6.69 -3.88 -4.63
N MET A 219 -7.21 -2.77 -4.11
CA MET A 219 -7.58 -2.65 -2.68
C MET A 219 -8.62 -3.71 -2.29
N PHE A 220 -9.72 -3.81 -3.03
CA PHE A 220 -10.75 -4.80 -2.74
C PHE A 220 -10.26 -6.24 -2.91
N PHE A 221 -9.38 -6.50 -3.87
CA PHE A 221 -8.73 -7.79 -4.02
C PHE A 221 -7.90 -8.15 -2.79
N VAL A 222 -7.02 -7.25 -2.32
CA VAL A 222 -6.22 -7.48 -1.11
C VAL A 222 -7.11 -7.67 0.12
N PHE A 223 -8.16 -6.87 0.28
CA PHE A 223 -9.10 -7.01 1.40
C PHE A 223 -9.87 -8.34 1.32
N GLY A 224 -10.27 -8.77 0.13
CA GLY A 224 -10.87 -10.09 -0.10
C GLY A 224 -9.94 -11.21 0.34
N LEU A 225 -8.66 -11.15 -0.03
CA LEU A 225 -7.65 -12.13 0.43
C LEU A 225 -7.54 -12.14 1.96
N VAL A 226 -7.59 -10.98 2.61
CA VAL A 226 -7.57 -10.91 4.08
C VAL A 226 -8.76 -11.64 4.69
N ILE A 227 -9.96 -11.41 4.19
CA ILE A 227 -11.19 -12.05 4.70
C ILE A 227 -11.14 -13.58 4.50
N THR A 228 -10.53 -14.06 3.41
CA THR A 228 -10.44 -15.52 3.13
C THR A 228 -9.57 -16.28 4.13
N GLN A 229 -8.73 -15.62 4.91
CA GLN A 229 -7.85 -16.27 5.91
C GLN A 229 -8.63 -17.15 6.89
N TYR A 230 -9.79 -16.69 7.38
CA TYR A 230 -10.61 -17.47 8.30
C TYR A 230 -11.03 -18.81 7.72
N ARG A 231 -11.52 -18.81 6.47
CA ARG A 231 -12.01 -20.01 5.79
C ARG A 231 -10.91 -21.03 5.57
N LEU A 232 -9.71 -20.57 5.22
CA LEU A 232 -8.54 -21.46 5.07
C LEU A 232 -8.20 -22.16 6.38
N ILE A 233 -8.24 -21.43 7.50
CA ILE A 233 -7.94 -22.02 8.82
C ILE A 233 -8.98 -23.04 9.24
N SER A 234 -10.27 -22.69 9.13
CA SER A 234 -11.35 -23.62 9.50
C SER A 234 -11.23 -24.93 8.72
N PHE A 235 -10.95 -24.83 7.41
CA PHE A 235 -10.77 -26.00 6.56
C PHE A 235 -9.58 -26.87 7.01
N GLU A 236 -8.42 -26.27 7.27
CA GLU A 236 -7.23 -27.03 7.70
C GLU A 236 -7.41 -27.69 9.07
N PHE A 237 -8.15 -27.04 9.98
CA PHE A 237 -8.46 -27.58 11.29
C PHE A 237 -9.40 -28.80 11.21
N GLU A 238 -10.47 -28.70 10.41
CA GLU A 238 -11.38 -29.83 10.15
C GLU A 238 -10.66 -31.02 9.51
N GLU A 239 -9.75 -30.75 8.57
CA GLU A 239 -8.96 -31.79 7.91
C GLU A 239 -8.01 -32.51 8.88
N GLU A 240 -7.38 -31.78 9.81
CA GLU A 240 -6.51 -32.37 10.82
C GLU A 240 -7.28 -33.22 11.83
N GLN A 241 -8.46 -32.75 12.29
CA GLN A 241 -9.32 -33.54 13.19
C GLN A 241 -9.75 -34.86 12.55
N LYS A 242 -10.13 -34.82 11.27
CA LYS A 242 -10.52 -36.04 10.54
C LYS A 242 -9.35 -37.02 10.40
N ARG A 243 -8.14 -36.54 10.15
CA ARG A 243 -6.95 -37.42 10.07
C ARG A 243 -6.62 -38.07 11.41
N GLN A 244 -6.91 -37.40 12.52
CA GLN A 244 -6.70 -37.95 13.87
C GLN A 244 -7.79 -38.96 14.26
N SER A 245 -9.01 -38.84 13.75
CA SER A 245 -10.07 -39.84 13.99
C SER A 245 -9.87 -41.14 13.20
N ASP A 246 -9.18 -41.06 12.06
CA ASP A 246 -8.96 -42.18 11.14
C ASP A 246 -7.65 -42.96 11.45
N SER A 247 -6.84 -42.49 12.41
CA SER A 247 -5.55 -43.08 12.84
C SER A 247 -5.63 -43.82 14.16
#